data_AF-A0A9E1TQP2-F1
#
_entry.id   AF-A0A9E1TQP2-F1
#
_cell.length_a   1.000
_cell.length_b   1.000
_cell.length_c   1.000
_cell.angle_alpha   90.00
_cell.angle_beta   90.00
_cell.angle_gamma   90.00
#
_symmetry.space_group_name_H-M   'P 1'
#
loop_
_entity.id
_entity.type
_entity.pdbx_description
1 polymer ?
#
loop_
_entity_poly.entity_id
_entity_poly.type
_entity_poly.pdbx_seq_one_letter_code
_entity_poly.pdbx_strand_id
1 'polypeptide(L)'
;MSNPTAAIIVIGDEILSGRTKDKNIGWLAEQLFAQGIDLCEARVIPDIRDTIITTVQKLSSEYDLVFTSGGIGPTHDDITTEAIAAAFDKPVIRHPDAEAVLLKHYANTDLEFNAARQKMADIPLDADLIDNPLSAAPGFILHNVHVLPGVPSILQAMFEGLRARLPGGVMMTRITVQCSSGEGNIATIMERVQSQYDGISVGSYPWFKPGNFGTAVVVSGLDALVAGKAAEDIAAAVFEMGVTAQIVMPGDTA
;
A
#
# COMPACT_ATOMS: atom_id res chain seq x y z
N MET A 1 12.50 -16.84 5.42
CA MET A 1 11.44 -16.79 4.40
C MET A 1 11.22 -15.33 4.07
N SER A 2 11.10 -14.96 2.81
CA SER A 2 10.74 -13.60 2.40
C SER A 2 9.24 -13.40 2.57
N ASN A 3 8.83 -12.18 2.91
CA ASN A 3 7.42 -11.80 2.93
C ASN A 3 6.83 -11.76 1.51
N PRO A 4 5.50 -11.93 1.34
CA PRO A 4 4.83 -11.62 0.09
C PRO A 4 5.06 -10.15 -0.30
N THR A 5 5.21 -9.92 -1.60
CA THR A 5 5.45 -8.59 -2.16
C THR A 5 4.18 -7.99 -2.76
N ALA A 6 4.05 -6.68 -2.66
CA ALA A 6 2.92 -5.95 -3.21
C ALA A 6 3.33 -4.68 -3.95
N ALA A 7 2.51 -4.28 -4.92
CA ALA A 7 2.55 -2.94 -5.51
C ALA A 7 1.16 -2.29 -5.52
N ILE A 8 1.10 -0.96 -5.51
CA ILE A 8 -0.14 -0.19 -5.66
C ILE A 8 -0.08 0.74 -6.88
N ILE A 9 -1.17 0.78 -7.64
CA ILE A 9 -1.39 1.71 -8.76
C ILE A 9 -2.57 2.62 -8.42
N VAL A 10 -2.29 3.89 -8.17
CA VAL A 10 -3.31 4.93 -8.05
C VAL A 10 -3.58 5.49 -9.44
N ILE A 11 -4.83 5.41 -9.89
CA ILE A 11 -5.28 5.81 -11.23
C ILE A 11 -6.19 7.02 -11.05
N GLY A 12 -5.76 8.18 -11.54
CA GLY A 12 -6.52 9.43 -11.38
C GLY A 12 -5.73 10.69 -11.76
N ASP A 13 -6.19 11.40 -12.78
CA ASP A 13 -5.62 12.69 -13.22
C ASP A 13 -5.70 13.77 -12.12
N GLU A 14 -6.67 13.70 -11.22
CA GLU A 14 -6.83 14.61 -10.08
C GLU A 14 -5.72 14.42 -9.03
N ILE A 15 -5.13 13.23 -8.94
CA ILE A 15 -3.98 12.95 -8.06
C ILE A 15 -2.72 13.54 -8.70
N LEU A 16 -2.52 13.30 -10.01
CA LEU A 16 -1.37 13.83 -10.75
C LEU A 16 -1.35 15.36 -10.82
N SER A 17 -2.52 15.99 -10.98
CA SER A 17 -2.65 17.45 -10.94
C SER A 17 -2.53 18.02 -9.52
N GLY A 18 -2.50 17.17 -8.49
CA GLY A 18 -2.42 17.56 -7.09
C GLY A 18 -3.70 18.19 -6.53
N ARG A 19 -4.80 18.19 -7.30
CA ARG A 19 -6.14 18.65 -6.88
C ARG A 19 -6.64 17.85 -5.69
N THR A 20 -6.44 16.54 -5.73
CA THR A 20 -6.74 15.63 -4.63
C THR A 20 -5.43 15.12 -4.05
N LYS A 21 -5.33 15.09 -2.72
CA LYS A 21 -4.20 14.46 -2.05
C LYS A 21 -4.51 12.98 -1.88
N ASP A 22 -3.62 12.13 -2.39
CA ASP A 22 -3.72 10.70 -2.14
C ASP A 22 -3.71 10.42 -0.63
N LYS A 23 -4.56 9.48 -0.22
CA LYS A 23 -4.61 8.94 1.14
C LYS A 23 -4.60 7.41 1.14
N ASN A 24 -4.56 6.78 -0.03
CA ASN A 24 -4.72 5.34 -0.17
C ASN A 24 -3.37 4.62 -0.10
N ILE A 25 -2.29 5.19 -0.66
CA ILE A 25 -0.97 4.58 -0.63
C ILE A 25 -0.49 4.39 0.81
N GLY A 26 -0.45 5.48 1.60
CA GLY A 26 0.04 5.45 2.97
C GLY A 26 -0.80 4.51 3.85
N TRP A 27 -2.12 4.61 3.74
CA TRP A 27 -3.02 3.74 4.51
C TRP A 27 -2.86 2.26 4.14
N LEU A 28 -2.80 1.93 2.85
CA LEU A 28 -2.61 0.54 2.42
C LEU A 28 -1.25 0.00 2.85
N ALA A 29 -0.19 0.82 2.76
CA ALA A 29 1.14 0.45 3.23
C ALA A 29 1.15 0.05 4.71
N GLU A 30 0.45 0.79 5.56
CA GLU A 30 0.29 0.46 6.99
C GLU A 30 -0.43 -0.88 7.19
N GLN A 31 -1.51 -1.12 6.44
CA GLN A 31 -2.29 -2.36 6.57
C GLN A 31 -1.54 -3.60 6.08
N LEU A 32 -0.82 -3.48 4.97
CA LEU A 32 0.00 -4.56 4.42
C LEU A 32 1.19 -4.86 5.32
N PHE A 33 1.86 -3.83 5.83
CA PHE A 33 2.95 -3.97 6.79
C PHE A 33 2.50 -4.74 8.05
N ALA A 34 1.32 -4.41 8.58
CA ALA A 34 0.74 -5.11 9.73
C ALA A 34 0.40 -6.59 9.46
N GLN A 35 0.32 -7.00 8.20
CA GLN A 35 0.12 -8.39 7.78
C GLN A 35 1.43 -9.09 7.37
N GLY A 36 2.57 -8.40 7.43
CA GLY A 36 3.84 -8.91 6.93
C GLY A 36 3.86 -9.03 5.41
N ILE A 37 3.21 -8.10 4.70
CA ILE A 37 3.28 -7.96 3.25
C ILE A 37 4.10 -6.70 2.94
N ASP A 38 5.13 -6.85 2.10
CA ASP A 38 6.03 -5.76 1.76
C ASP A 38 5.48 -4.99 0.56
N LEU A 39 4.98 -3.77 0.78
CA LEU A 39 4.64 -2.86 -0.32
C LEU A 39 5.92 -2.28 -0.93
N CYS A 40 6.34 -2.84 -2.06
CA CYS A 40 7.62 -2.56 -2.70
C CYS A 40 7.57 -1.37 -3.67
N GLU A 41 6.42 -1.13 -4.31
CA GLU A 41 6.28 -0.09 -5.33
C GLU A 41 4.91 0.57 -5.30
N ALA A 42 4.89 1.89 -5.48
CA ALA A 42 3.67 2.65 -5.66
C ALA A 42 3.80 3.52 -6.92
N ARG A 43 2.77 3.50 -7.77
CA ARG A 43 2.68 4.38 -8.95
C ARG A 43 1.40 5.21 -8.90
N VAL A 44 1.50 6.45 -9.34
CA VAL A 44 0.35 7.29 -9.67
C VAL A 44 0.38 7.50 -11.18
N ILE A 45 -0.70 7.12 -11.87
CA ILE A 45 -0.78 7.13 -13.34
C ILE A 45 -2.06 7.82 -13.81
N PRO A 46 -2.09 8.36 -15.04
CA PRO A 46 -3.27 9.02 -15.58
C PRO A 46 -4.35 8.02 -16.00
N ASP A 47 -5.57 8.52 -16.21
CA ASP A 47 -6.71 7.78 -16.76
C ASP A 47 -6.56 7.51 -18.26
N ILE A 48 -5.47 6.85 -18.64
CA ILE A 48 -5.13 6.49 -20.02
C ILE A 48 -5.04 4.97 -20.13
N ARG A 49 -5.91 4.39 -20.95
CA ARG A 49 -6.08 2.94 -21.12
C ARG A 49 -4.74 2.20 -21.31
N ASP A 50 -3.92 2.63 -22.27
CA ASP A 50 -2.66 1.94 -22.59
C ASP A 50 -1.64 2.04 -21.44
N THR A 51 -1.63 3.16 -20.71
CA THR A 51 -0.79 3.34 -19.52
C THR A 51 -1.21 2.40 -18.40
N ILE A 52 -2.52 2.25 -18.17
CA ILE A 52 -3.07 1.32 -17.16
C ILE A 52 -2.69 -0.11 -17.54
N ILE A 53 -2.96 -0.53 -18.79
CA ILE A 53 -2.65 -1.88 -19.29
C ILE A 53 -1.18 -2.22 -19.08
N THR A 54 -0.28 -1.39 -19.60
CA THR A 54 1.17 -1.65 -19.55
C THR A 54 1.71 -1.66 -18.11
N THR A 55 1.19 -0.77 -17.25
CA THR A 55 1.60 -0.71 -15.84
C THR A 55 1.13 -1.94 -15.07
N VAL A 56 -0.13 -2.34 -15.26
CA VAL A 56 -0.71 -3.51 -14.59
C VAL A 56 0.01 -4.78 -15.01
N GLN A 57 0.24 -5.00 -16.31
CA GLN A 57 0.96 -6.16 -16.80
C GLN A 57 2.37 -6.25 -16.21
N LYS A 58 3.09 -5.12 -16.18
CA LYS A 58 4.44 -5.07 -15.60
C LYS A 58 4.41 -5.45 -14.11
N LEU A 59 3.63 -4.73 -13.31
CA LEU A 59 3.62 -4.93 -11.86
C LEU A 59 3.05 -6.29 -11.46
N SER A 60 2.05 -6.81 -12.20
CA SER A 60 1.47 -8.14 -11.98
C SER A 60 2.50 -9.25 -12.21
N SER A 61 3.47 -9.03 -13.11
CA SER A 61 4.57 -9.99 -13.36
C SER A 61 5.74 -9.89 -12.37
N GLU A 62 5.88 -8.75 -11.67
CA GLU A 62 7.01 -8.46 -10.77
C GLU A 62 6.68 -8.73 -9.29
N TYR A 63 5.39 -8.67 -8.90
CA TYR A 63 4.96 -8.74 -7.50
C TYR A 63 3.86 -9.78 -7.26
N ASP A 64 3.81 -10.32 -6.04
CA ASP A 64 2.82 -11.34 -5.67
C ASP A 64 1.40 -10.78 -5.64
N LEU A 65 1.23 -9.50 -5.29
CA LEU A 65 -0.03 -8.79 -5.21
C LEU A 65 0.05 -7.43 -5.89
N VAL A 66 -0.96 -7.07 -6.67
CA VAL A 66 -1.13 -5.70 -7.17
C VAL A 66 -2.46 -5.15 -6.68
N PHE A 67 -2.46 -3.94 -6.14
CA PHE A 67 -3.66 -3.22 -5.78
C PHE A 67 -3.84 -2.04 -6.74
N THR A 68 -5.07 -1.76 -7.17
CA THR A 68 -5.39 -0.50 -7.84
C THR A 68 -6.33 0.32 -6.98
N SER A 69 -6.29 1.63 -7.15
CA SER A 69 -7.24 2.56 -6.54
C SER A 69 -7.64 3.62 -7.55
N GLY A 70 -8.93 3.69 -7.87
CA GLY A 70 -9.49 4.68 -8.78
C GLY A 70 -10.10 4.07 -10.06
N GLY A 71 -10.85 4.90 -10.78
CA GLY A 71 -11.32 4.60 -12.13
C GLY A 71 -12.34 3.47 -12.31
N ILE A 72 -13.09 3.09 -11.26
CA ILE A 72 -14.16 2.05 -11.31
C ILE A 72 -15.58 2.58 -11.00
N GLY A 73 -15.74 3.89 -10.94
CA GLY A 73 -17.04 4.51 -10.74
C GLY A 73 -17.92 4.52 -12.01
N PRO A 74 -19.03 5.27 -11.97
CA PRO A 74 -20.00 5.31 -13.07
C PRO A 74 -19.65 6.34 -14.17
N THR A 75 -18.57 7.12 -14.04
CA THR A 75 -18.29 8.21 -14.98
C THR A 75 -17.54 7.73 -16.23
N HIS A 76 -17.34 8.62 -17.19
CA HIS A 76 -16.81 8.30 -18.52
C HIS A 76 -15.29 8.10 -18.52
N ASP A 77 -14.62 8.76 -17.59
CA ASP A 77 -13.22 8.67 -17.22
C ASP A 77 -12.91 7.44 -16.34
N ASP A 78 -13.91 6.82 -15.72
CA ASP A 78 -13.74 5.54 -15.01
C ASP A 78 -13.52 4.38 -16.00
N ILE A 79 -12.28 4.17 -16.45
CA ILE A 79 -11.91 3.18 -17.47
C ILE A 79 -11.07 2.00 -16.93
N THR A 80 -10.92 1.90 -15.61
CA THR A 80 -10.00 0.92 -14.99
C THR A 80 -10.49 -0.50 -15.22
N THR A 81 -11.79 -0.79 -15.06
CA THR A 81 -12.34 -2.13 -15.29
C THR A 81 -12.01 -2.64 -16.70
N GLU A 82 -12.28 -1.83 -17.73
CA GLU A 82 -12.03 -2.19 -19.12
C GLU A 82 -10.54 -2.32 -19.44
N ALA A 83 -9.71 -1.47 -18.83
CA ALA A 83 -8.26 -1.54 -18.99
C ALA A 83 -7.67 -2.80 -18.32
N ILE A 84 -8.14 -3.17 -17.12
CA ILE A 84 -7.72 -4.40 -16.45
C ILE A 84 -8.16 -5.64 -17.23
N ALA A 85 -9.39 -5.66 -17.75
CA ALA A 85 -9.85 -6.74 -18.61
C ALA A 85 -8.96 -6.91 -19.85
N ALA A 86 -8.63 -5.80 -20.51
CA ALA A 86 -7.75 -5.79 -21.68
C ALA A 86 -6.31 -6.22 -21.35
N ALA A 87 -5.80 -5.90 -20.15
CA ALA A 87 -4.47 -6.29 -19.71
C ALA A 87 -4.29 -7.82 -19.64
N PHE A 88 -5.38 -8.56 -19.39
CA PHE A 88 -5.37 -10.02 -19.25
C PHE A 88 -6.18 -10.75 -20.34
N ASP A 89 -6.49 -10.06 -21.45
CA ASP A 89 -7.29 -10.59 -22.57
C ASP A 89 -8.61 -11.24 -22.12
N LYS A 90 -9.30 -10.58 -21.18
CA LYS A 90 -10.60 -11.01 -20.67
C LYS A 90 -11.73 -10.16 -21.24
N PRO A 91 -12.86 -10.77 -21.64
CA PRO A 91 -14.06 -10.01 -21.95
C PRO A 91 -14.65 -9.41 -20.67
N VAL A 92 -15.26 -8.23 -20.79
CA VAL A 92 -16.07 -7.64 -19.73
C VAL A 92 -17.51 -8.12 -19.89
N ILE A 93 -18.11 -8.59 -18.80
CA ILE A 93 -19.50 -9.03 -18.75
C ILE A 93 -20.26 -8.23 -17.70
N ARG A 94 -21.58 -8.11 -17.86
CA ARG A 94 -22.46 -7.70 -16.77
C ARG A 94 -22.51 -8.85 -15.76
N HIS A 95 -21.83 -8.71 -14.62
CA HIS A 95 -21.74 -9.78 -13.64
C HIS A 95 -23.07 -9.93 -12.89
N PRO A 96 -23.72 -11.11 -12.91
CA PRO A 96 -25.05 -11.28 -12.33
C PRO A 96 -25.14 -10.92 -10.85
N ASP A 97 -24.14 -11.35 -10.05
CA ASP A 97 -24.14 -11.05 -8.61
C ASP A 97 -23.89 -9.56 -8.30
N ALA A 98 -22.99 -8.91 -9.03
CA ALA A 98 -22.75 -7.47 -8.91
C ALA A 98 -24.00 -6.67 -9.29
N GLU A 99 -24.66 -7.06 -10.38
CA GLU A 99 -25.91 -6.44 -10.83
C GLU A 99 -27.03 -6.63 -9.80
N ALA A 100 -27.18 -7.84 -9.23
CA ALA A 100 -28.18 -8.13 -8.21
C ALA A 100 -27.95 -7.28 -6.94
N VAL A 101 -26.71 -7.13 -6.51
CA VAL A 101 -26.33 -6.29 -5.35
C VAL A 101 -26.69 -4.82 -5.62
N LEU A 102 -26.34 -4.30 -6.79
CA LEU A 102 -26.65 -2.92 -7.17
C LEU A 102 -28.16 -2.67 -7.35
N LEU A 103 -28.89 -3.60 -7.99
CA LEU A 103 -30.34 -3.53 -8.11
C LEU A 103 -31.00 -3.44 -6.74
N LYS A 104 -30.59 -4.28 -5.79
CA LYS A 104 -31.09 -4.25 -4.42
C LYS A 104 -30.73 -2.94 -3.71
N HIS A 105 -29.52 -2.43 -3.91
CA HIS A 105 -29.09 -1.16 -3.33
C HIS A 105 -29.97 0.00 -3.83
N TYR A 106 -30.10 0.16 -5.15
CA TYR A 106 -30.85 1.29 -5.72
C TYR A 106 -32.35 1.20 -5.48
N ALA A 107 -32.94 0.00 -5.39
CA ALA A 107 -34.34 -0.17 -5.01
C ALA A 107 -34.68 0.39 -3.62
N ASN A 108 -33.68 0.56 -2.74
CA ASN A 108 -33.83 1.16 -1.41
C ASN A 108 -33.46 2.65 -1.39
N THR A 109 -33.37 3.30 -2.55
CA THR A 109 -33.02 4.73 -2.70
C THR A 109 -33.98 5.42 -3.67
N ASP A 110 -34.02 6.75 -3.66
CA ASP A 110 -34.76 7.54 -4.65
C ASP A 110 -34.02 7.67 -6.00
N LEU A 111 -32.93 6.93 -6.18
CA LEU A 111 -32.03 7.04 -7.32
C LEU A 111 -32.33 5.97 -8.38
N GLU A 112 -32.47 6.39 -9.64
CA GLU A 112 -32.67 5.49 -10.77
C GLU A 112 -31.44 4.62 -11.07
N PHE A 113 -31.59 3.31 -11.27
CA PHE A 113 -30.49 2.45 -11.71
C PHE A 113 -30.21 2.58 -13.22
N ASN A 114 -29.73 3.75 -13.63
CA ASN A 114 -29.46 4.11 -15.01
C ASN A 114 -28.23 3.39 -15.60
N ALA A 115 -27.98 3.58 -16.90
CA ALA A 115 -26.89 2.93 -17.63
C ALA A 115 -25.49 3.16 -17.01
N ALA A 116 -25.22 4.36 -16.51
CA ALA A 116 -23.94 4.69 -15.87
C ALA A 116 -23.73 3.91 -14.56
N ARG A 117 -24.80 3.71 -13.77
CA ARG A 117 -24.74 2.91 -12.54
C ARG A 117 -24.67 1.41 -12.84
N GLN A 118 -25.35 0.98 -13.88
CA GLN A 118 -25.29 -0.39 -14.40
C GLN A 118 -23.88 -0.77 -14.84
N LYS A 119 -23.10 0.16 -15.41
CA LYS A 119 -21.69 -0.03 -15.75
C LYS A 119 -20.85 -0.50 -14.55
N MET A 120 -21.20 -0.12 -13.31
CA MET A 120 -20.47 -0.58 -12.11
C MET A 120 -20.68 -2.07 -11.80
N ALA A 121 -21.58 -2.77 -12.50
CA ALA A 121 -21.71 -4.23 -12.49
C ALA A 121 -20.99 -4.89 -13.68
N ASP A 122 -20.36 -4.12 -14.57
CA ASP A 122 -19.52 -4.65 -15.62
C ASP A 122 -18.17 -5.06 -15.00
N ILE A 123 -17.82 -6.35 -15.08
CA ILE A 123 -16.66 -6.94 -14.42
C ILE A 123 -15.98 -7.90 -15.42
N PRO A 124 -14.64 -8.03 -15.42
CA PRO A 124 -13.97 -9.00 -16.28
C PRO A 124 -14.43 -10.43 -15.98
N LEU A 125 -14.58 -11.25 -17.01
CA LEU A 125 -14.87 -12.67 -16.85
C LEU A 125 -13.78 -13.34 -16.00
N ASP A 126 -14.19 -14.28 -15.15
CA ASP A 126 -13.37 -15.03 -14.18
C ASP A 126 -12.81 -14.20 -13.02
N ALA A 127 -13.23 -12.94 -12.86
CA ALA A 127 -12.84 -12.14 -11.70
C ALA A 127 -13.70 -12.48 -10.47
N ASP A 128 -13.07 -12.55 -9.29
CA ASP A 128 -13.75 -12.70 -8.02
C ASP A 128 -14.21 -11.34 -7.49
N LEU A 129 -15.44 -11.23 -7.00
CA LEU A 129 -15.92 -9.98 -6.42
C LEU A 129 -15.26 -9.65 -5.08
N ILE A 130 -15.08 -8.34 -4.85
CA ILE A 130 -14.76 -7.75 -3.55
C ILE A 130 -15.99 -6.97 -3.09
N ASP A 131 -16.61 -7.43 -2.01
CA ASP A 131 -17.80 -6.80 -1.46
C ASP A 131 -17.52 -5.35 -1.03
N ASN A 132 -18.43 -4.45 -1.39
CA ASN A 132 -18.40 -3.06 -0.98
C ASN A 132 -19.57 -2.77 -0.03
N PRO A 133 -19.31 -2.74 1.30
CA PRO A 133 -20.36 -2.54 2.28
C PRO A 133 -20.90 -1.10 2.34
N LEU A 134 -20.24 -0.11 1.70
CA LEU A 134 -20.63 1.30 1.78
C LEU A 134 -21.47 1.76 0.60
N SER A 135 -21.09 1.41 -0.62
CA SER A 135 -21.77 1.88 -1.84
C SER A 135 -22.27 0.78 -2.76
N ALA A 136 -22.22 -0.48 -2.31
CA ALA A 136 -22.70 -1.69 -3.01
C ALA A 136 -21.99 -2.05 -4.32
N ALA A 137 -21.47 -1.09 -5.08
CA ALA A 137 -20.66 -1.30 -6.28
C ALA A 137 -19.39 -2.08 -5.91
N PRO A 138 -19.26 -3.36 -6.33
CA PRO A 138 -18.16 -4.20 -5.90
C PRO A 138 -16.86 -3.79 -6.59
N GLY A 139 -15.75 -4.08 -5.93
CA GLY A 139 -14.45 -4.22 -6.61
C GLY A 139 -14.30 -5.65 -7.12
N PHE A 140 -13.12 -5.99 -7.61
CA PHE A 140 -12.86 -7.35 -8.06
C PHE A 140 -11.40 -7.73 -7.99
N ILE A 141 -11.13 -9.03 -8.04
CA ILE A 141 -9.79 -9.61 -8.15
C ILE A 141 -9.72 -10.35 -9.46
N LEU A 142 -8.73 -10.03 -10.29
CA LEU A 142 -8.41 -10.80 -11.49
C LEU A 142 -6.93 -11.19 -11.42
N HIS A 143 -6.66 -12.50 -11.41
CA HIS A 143 -5.33 -13.04 -11.10
C HIS A 143 -4.82 -12.53 -9.74
N ASN A 144 -3.70 -11.79 -9.71
CA ASN A 144 -3.15 -11.17 -8.50
C ASN A 144 -3.50 -9.68 -8.36
N VAL A 145 -4.37 -9.14 -9.22
CA VAL A 145 -4.73 -7.71 -9.24
C VAL A 145 -6.05 -7.49 -8.51
N HIS A 146 -5.99 -6.72 -7.43
CA HIS A 146 -7.09 -6.33 -6.56
C HIS A 146 -7.53 -4.91 -6.92
N VAL A 147 -8.69 -4.78 -7.56
CA VAL A 147 -9.20 -3.53 -8.09
C VAL A 147 -10.17 -2.90 -7.09
N LEU A 148 -9.79 -1.74 -6.57
CA LEU A 148 -10.50 -1.03 -5.50
C LEU A 148 -10.85 0.41 -5.94
N PRO A 149 -11.87 1.04 -5.34
CA PRO A 149 -12.27 2.40 -5.68
C PRO A 149 -11.26 3.44 -5.19
N GLY A 150 -11.33 4.63 -5.79
CA GLY A 150 -10.48 5.77 -5.42
C GLY A 150 -10.86 6.42 -4.09
N VAL A 151 -12.13 6.32 -3.69
CA VAL A 151 -12.64 6.95 -2.46
C VAL A 151 -12.06 6.24 -1.23
N PRO A 152 -11.29 6.93 -0.36
CA PRO A 152 -10.56 6.27 0.72
C PRO A 152 -11.44 5.45 1.66
N SER A 153 -12.57 6.00 2.14
CA SER A 153 -13.44 5.27 3.06
C SER A 153 -14.00 3.97 2.48
N ILE A 154 -14.23 3.93 1.17
CA ILE A 154 -14.76 2.74 0.48
C ILE A 154 -13.65 1.70 0.31
N LEU A 155 -12.47 2.11 -0.16
CA LEU A 155 -11.31 1.23 -0.27
C LEU A 155 -11.00 0.57 1.09
N GLN A 156 -11.01 1.36 2.16
CA GLN A 156 -10.73 0.88 3.51
C GLN A 156 -11.74 -0.18 3.97
N ALA A 157 -13.04 0.08 3.75
CA ALA A 157 -14.09 -0.85 4.13
C ALA A 157 -14.05 -2.16 3.32
N MET A 158 -13.71 -2.07 2.03
CA MET A 158 -13.53 -3.24 1.16
C MET A 158 -12.31 -4.06 1.55
N PHE A 159 -11.19 -3.39 1.86
CA PHE A 159 -9.96 -4.05 2.28
C PHE A 159 -10.16 -4.85 3.58
N GLU A 160 -10.96 -4.37 4.53
CA GLU A 160 -11.25 -5.10 5.76
C GLU A 160 -11.88 -6.47 5.48
N GLY A 161 -12.80 -6.55 4.51
CA GLY A 161 -13.37 -7.83 4.06
C GLY A 161 -12.38 -8.71 3.29
N LEU A 162 -11.41 -8.10 2.60
CA LEU A 162 -10.37 -8.80 1.84
C LEU A 162 -9.24 -9.34 2.73
N ARG A 163 -8.98 -8.71 3.88
CA ARG A 163 -7.82 -8.96 4.75
C ARG A 163 -7.57 -10.44 5.05
N ALA A 164 -8.62 -11.21 5.35
CA ALA A 164 -8.49 -12.64 5.68
C ALA A 164 -8.14 -13.52 4.46
N ARG A 165 -8.30 -13.01 3.24
CA ARG A 165 -7.99 -13.71 1.97
C ARG A 165 -6.56 -13.43 1.49
N LEU A 166 -5.90 -12.39 2.03
CA LEU A 166 -4.53 -12.04 1.65
C LEU A 166 -3.52 -13.01 2.28
N PRO A 167 -2.38 -13.26 1.62
CA PRO A 167 -1.32 -14.06 2.20
C PRO A 167 -0.75 -13.34 3.44
N GLY A 168 -0.56 -14.08 4.53
CA GLY A 168 0.16 -13.56 5.70
C GLY A 168 1.67 -13.72 5.53
N GLY A 169 2.43 -12.82 6.14
CA GLY A 169 3.89 -12.94 6.29
C GLY A 169 4.33 -12.73 7.73
N VAL A 170 5.64 -12.51 7.91
CA VAL A 170 6.23 -12.19 9.21
C VAL A 170 6.21 -10.68 9.37
N MET A 171 5.55 -10.20 10.43
CA MET A 171 5.55 -8.78 10.76
C MET A 171 6.98 -8.33 11.03
N MET A 172 7.43 -7.32 10.27
CA MET A 172 8.78 -6.79 10.41
C MET A 172 8.92 -6.03 11.73
N THR A 173 9.97 -6.38 12.48
CA THR A 173 10.36 -5.66 13.70
C THR A 173 11.01 -4.35 13.31
N ARG A 174 10.63 -3.24 13.96
CA ARG A 174 11.26 -1.93 13.83
C ARG A 174 11.67 -1.40 15.19
N ILE A 175 12.93 -1.03 15.34
CA ILE A 175 13.50 -0.48 16.57
C ILE A 175 14.17 0.84 16.24
N THR A 176 13.82 1.89 16.96
CA THR A 176 14.36 3.23 16.74
C THR A 176 15.46 3.54 17.76
N VAL A 177 16.61 3.99 17.29
CA VAL A 177 17.68 4.56 18.12
C VAL A 177 17.71 6.08 17.89
N GLN A 178 17.38 6.85 18.92
CA GLN A 178 17.44 8.31 18.89
C GLN A 178 18.86 8.77 19.21
N CYS A 179 19.50 9.42 18.24
CA CYS A 179 20.87 9.92 18.36
C CYS A 179 20.88 11.45 18.35
N SER A 180 21.54 12.08 19.32
CA SER A 180 21.76 13.54 19.36
C SER A 180 22.93 13.98 18.48
N SER A 181 22.96 13.49 17.24
CA SER A 181 23.99 13.81 16.24
C SER A 181 23.38 13.83 14.84
N GLY A 182 24.01 14.61 13.96
CA GLY A 182 23.62 14.71 12.56
C GLY A 182 23.95 13.41 11.82
N GLU A 183 23.11 13.09 10.85
CA GLU A 183 23.14 11.83 10.10
C GLU A 183 24.53 11.51 9.53
N GLY A 184 25.18 12.49 8.91
CA GLY A 184 26.51 12.32 8.31
C GLY A 184 27.60 11.91 9.29
N ASN A 185 27.50 12.27 10.57
CA ASN A 185 28.49 11.90 11.58
C ASN A 185 28.40 10.42 11.97
N ILE A 186 27.22 9.81 11.85
CA ILE A 186 26.96 8.42 12.25
C ILE A 186 26.74 7.49 11.06
N ALA A 187 26.84 7.98 9.82
CA ALA A 187 26.62 7.22 8.60
C ALA A 187 27.48 5.95 8.50
N THR A 188 28.78 6.05 8.80
CA THR A 188 29.69 4.89 8.77
C THR A 188 29.33 3.85 9.84
N ILE A 189 28.77 4.25 10.99
CA ILE A 189 28.27 3.31 11.99
C ILE A 189 27.05 2.56 11.46
N MET A 190 26.10 3.29 10.84
CA MET A 190 24.90 2.69 10.27
C MET A 190 25.24 1.67 9.18
N GLU A 191 26.14 2.02 8.25
CA GLU A 191 26.60 1.13 7.18
C GLU A 191 27.32 -0.12 7.74
N ARG A 192 28.23 0.08 8.72
CA ARG A 192 28.95 -1.02 9.37
C ARG A 192 27.98 -1.98 10.04
N VAL A 193 27.01 -1.48 10.81
CA VAL A 193 26.06 -2.35 11.52
C VAL A 193 25.14 -3.06 10.52
N GLN A 194 24.62 -2.38 9.51
CA GLN A 194 23.79 -3.03 8.49
C GLN A 194 24.52 -4.19 7.80
N SER A 195 25.80 -4.02 7.47
CA SER A 195 26.61 -5.07 6.82
C SER A 195 27.00 -6.23 7.74
N GLN A 196 26.90 -6.07 9.05
CA GLN A 196 27.21 -7.12 10.03
C GLN A 196 26.06 -8.10 10.26
N TYR A 197 24.83 -7.68 9.97
CA TYR A 197 23.62 -8.43 10.32
C TYR A 197 22.79 -8.78 9.07
N ASP A 198 22.77 -10.07 8.72
CA ASP A 198 21.94 -10.56 7.62
C ASP A 198 20.45 -10.30 7.88
N GLY A 199 19.76 -9.76 6.87
CA GLY A 199 18.31 -9.49 6.94
C GLY A 199 17.95 -8.25 7.76
N ILE A 200 18.92 -7.39 8.10
CA ILE A 200 18.69 -6.09 8.72
C ILE A 200 18.79 -4.97 7.68
N SER A 201 17.86 -4.02 7.78
CA SER A 201 17.91 -2.74 7.08
C SER A 201 18.01 -1.62 8.11
N VAL A 202 18.88 -0.64 7.87
CA VAL A 202 19.08 0.52 8.73
C VAL A 202 18.71 1.78 7.95
N GLY A 203 17.67 2.47 8.40
CA GLY A 203 17.24 3.77 7.87
C GLY A 203 17.61 4.91 8.81
N SER A 204 17.77 6.11 8.25
CA SER A 204 18.05 7.35 8.98
C SER A 204 16.99 8.41 8.72
N TYR A 205 16.53 9.06 9.77
CA TYR A 205 15.52 10.12 9.72
C TYR A 205 15.98 11.31 10.56
N PRO A 206 16.50 12.38 9.93
CA PRO A 206 16.92 13.57 10.66
C PRO A 206 15.71 14.29 11.25
N TRP A 207 15.85 14.80 12.48
CA TRP A 207 14.85 15.62 13.14
C TRP A 207 15.43 16.93 13.63
N PHE A 208 14.59 17.96 13.63
CA PHE A 208 14.95 19.32 14.02
C PHE A 208 13.95 19.82 15.06
N LYS A 209 14.47 20.22 16.23
CA LYS A 209 13.70 20.90 17.28
C LYS A 209 14.34 22.27 17.52
N PRO A 210 13.63 23.28 18.03
CA PRO A 210 14.22 24.59 18.29
C PRO A 210 15.49 24.47 19.15
N GLY A 211 16.64 24.83 18.59
CA GLY A 211 17.95 24.76 19.25
C GLY A 211 18.56 23.35 19.38
N ASN A 212 17.95 22.32 18.80
CA ASN A 212 18.46 20.95 18.88
C ASN A 212 18.23 20.17 17.57
N PHE A 213 19.08 19.20 17.29
CA PHE A 213 18.95 18.35 16.12
C PHE A 213 19.48 16.95 16.45
N GLY A 214 19.06 15.99 15.63
CA GLY A 214 19.56 14.64 15.74
C GLY A 214 19.04 13.76 14.63
N THR A 215 19.26 12.46 14.80
CA THR A 215 18.89 11.44 13.82
C THR A 215 18.20 10.31 14.54
N ALA A 216 17.00 9.95 14.07
CA ALA A 216 16.36 8.70 14.44
C ALA A 216 16.86 7.61 13.47
N VAL A 217 17.62 6.65 13.99
CA VAL A 217 18.09 5.50 13.23
C VAL A 217 17.10 4.36 13.42
N VAL A 218 16.46 3.89 12.36
CA VAL A 218 15.45 2.83 12.41
C VAL A 218 16.05 1.53 11.90
N VAL A 219 16.19 0.56 12.79
CA VAL A 219 16.64 -0.79 12.50
C VAL A 219 15.42 -1.66 12.23
N SER A 220 15.36 -2.27 11.05
CA SER A 220 14.25 -3.11 10.62
C SER A 220 14.73 -4.52 10.30
N GLY A 221 13.98 -5.55 10.71
CA GLY A 221 14.30 -6.94 10.42
C GLY A 221 13.16 -7.91 10.75
N LEU A 222 13.17 -9.10 10.13
CA LEU A 222 12.17 -10.13 10.41
C LEU A 222 12.46 -10.91 11.71
N ASP A 223 13.72 -10.95 12.14
CA ASP A 223 14.13 -11.54 13.41
C ASP A 223 14.30 -10.43 14.47
N ALA A 224 13.40 -10.42 15.45
CA ALA A 224 13.38 -9.42 16.52
C ALA A 224 14.65 -9.44 17.38
N LEU A 225 15.29 -10.60 17.59
CA LEU A 225 16.51 -10.71 18.37
C LEU A 225 17.70 -10.14 17.61
N VAL A 226 17.77 -10.39 16.30
CA VAL A 226 18.82 -9.83 15.44
C VAL A 226 18.65 -8.31 15.32
N ALA A 227 17.41 -7.84 15.10
CA ALA A 227 17.12 -6.40 15.06
C ALA A 227 17.45 -5.70 16.38
N GLY A 228 17.15 -6.35 17.52
CA GLY A 228 17.50 -5.85 18.85
C GLY A 228 19.01 -5.67 19.02
N LYS A 229 19.80 -6.68 18.68
CA LYS A 229 21.27 -6.62 18.75
C LYS A 229 21.84 -5.53 17.84
N ALA A 230 21.36 -5.42 16.61
CA ALA A 230 21.80 -4.38 15.68
C ALA A 230 21.49 -2.96 16.23
N ALA A 231 20.33 -2.77 16.86
CA ALA A 231 19.99 -1.49 17.50
C ALA A 231 20.88 -1.19 18.72
N GLU A 232 21.18 -2.19 19.54
CA GLU A 232 22.12 -2.08 20.67
C GLU A 232 23.53 -1.70 20.19
N ASP A 233 24.01 -2.30 19.10
CA ASP A 233 25.33 -2.00 18.52
C ASP A 233 25.40 -0.57 17.94
N ILE A 234 24.33 -0.08 17.30
CA ILE A 234 24.25 1.32 16.88
C ILE A 234 24.33 2.24 18.09
N ALA A 235 23.53 1.98 19.14
CA ALA A 235 23.50 2.82 20.32
C ALA A 235 24.87 2.85 21.02
N ALA A 236 25.51 1.69 21.18
CA ALA A 236 26.83 1.56 21.79
C ALA A 236 27.90 2.29 20.97
N ALA A 237 27.94 2.09 19.65
CA ALA A 237 28.93 2.74 18.79
C ALA A 237 28.79 4.26 18.74
N VAL A 238 27.55 4.78 18.76
CA VAL A 238 27.31 6.23 18.82
C VAL A 238 27.71 6.78 20.20
N PHE A 239 27.44 6.03 21.28
CA PHE A 239 27.88 6.40 22.63
C PHE A 239 29.41 6.47 22.75
N GLU A 240 30.15 5.55 22.12
CA GLU A 240 31.62 5.57 22.07
C GLU A 240 32.20 6.83 21.40
N MET A 241 31.43 7.50 20.52
CA MET A 241 31.81 8.79 19.95
C MET A 241 31.59 9.99 20.90
N GLY A 242 31.05 9.74 22.11
CA GLY A 242 30.66 10.79 23.06
C GLY A 242 29.31 11.45 22.73
N VAL A 243 28.47 10.78 21.93
CA VAL A 243 27.14 11.26 21.53
C VAL A 243 26.06 10.47 22.27
N THR A 244 25.00 11.14 22.73
CA THR A 244 23.85 10.46 23.31
C THR A 244 23.10 9.63 22.26
N ALA A 245 22.88 8.35 22.56
CA ALA A 245 22.03 7.45 21.78
C ALA A 245 21.12 6.63 22.70
N GLN A 246 19.83 6.53 22.38
CA GLN A 246 18.85 5.80 23.18
C GLN A 246 17.91 4.99 22.30
N ILE A 247 17.72 3.71 22.64
CA ILE A 247 16.68 2.88 22.02
C ILE A 247 15.31 3.32 22.52
N VAL A 248 14.38 3.53 21.59
CA VAL A 248 13.03 4.01 21.82
C VAL A 248 12.03 2.96 21.35
N MET A 249 11.05 2.67 22.19
CA MET A 249 10.02 1.68 21.89
C MET A 249 9.01 2.24 20.87
N PRO A 250 8.32 1.37 20.11
CA PRO A 250 7.31 1.80 19.15
C PRO A 250 6.23 2.68 19.81
N GLY A 251 6.01 3.89 19.29
CA GLY A 251 5.03 4.86 19.79
C GLY A 251 5.60 6.13 20.44
N ASP A 252 6.90 6.15 20.76
CA ASP A 252 7.58 7.28 21.40
C ASP A 252 8.32 8.22 20.41
N THR A 253 8.12 8.02 19.11
CA THR A 253 8.66 8.90 18.07
C THR A 253 7.77 10.14 17.93
N ALA A 254 8.26 11.26 18.46
CA ALA A 254 7.73 12.61 18.25
C ALA A 254 7.85 13.08 16.80
#